data_AF-A0A842IDD5-F1
#
_entry.id   AF-A0A842IDD5-F1
#
_cell.length_a   1.000
_cell.length_b   1.000
_cell.length_c   1.000
_cell.angle_alpha   90.00
_cell.angle_beta   90.00
_cell.angle_gamma   90.00
#
_symmetry.space_group_name_H-M   'P 1'
#
loop_
_entity.id
_entity.type
_entity.pdbx_description
1 polymer ?
#
loop_
_entity_poly.entity_id
_entity_poly.type
_entity_poly.pdbx_seq_one_letter_code
_entity_poly.pdbx_strand_id
1 'polypeptide(L)' 'MEDAAMDTRAKTVIASFLALLAVLGLTAYASLNHAEANAAMTTALFGTQN' A
#
# COMPACT_ATOMS: atom_id res chain seq x y z
N MET A 1 22.29 -28.74 -17.33
CA MET A 1 21.42 -27.66 -16.83
C MET A 1 22.29 -26.84 -15.92
N GLU A 2 22.84 -25.72 -16.41
CA GLU A 2 23.51 -24.75 -15.55
C GLU A 2 22.49 -24.25 -14.53
N ASP A 3 22.86 -24.36 -13.25
CA ASP A 3 22.03 -23.99 -12.14
C ASP A 3 21.47 -22.58 -12.34
N ALA A 4 20.15 -22.50 -12.59
CA ALA A 4 19.38 -21.27 -12.49
C ALA A 4 19.20 -20.86 -11.00
N ALA A 5 20.26 -21.02 -10.20
CA ALA A 5 20.30 -20.59 -8.82
C ALA A 5 20.48 -19.07 -8.82
N MET A 6 19.36 -18.35 -8.82
CA MET A 6 19.34 -16.89 -8.78
C MET A 6 20.22 -16.37 -7.63
N ASP A 7 21.11 -15.44 -7.96
CA ASP A 7 22.06 -14.81 -7.04
C ASP A 7 21.34 -14.25 -5.80
N THR A 8 21.96 -14.44 -4.63
CA THR A 8 21.38 -14.05 -3.33
C THR A 8 21.10 -12.56 -3.27
N ARG A 9 21.94 -11.73 -3.90
CA ARG A 9 21.69 -10.29 -3.99
C ARG A 9 20.39 -9.98 -4.75
N ALA A 10 20.17 -10.65 -5.88
CA ALA A 10 18.95 -10.49 -6.67
C ALA A 10 17.70 -10.93 -5.90
N LYS A 11 17.78 -12.03 -5.14
CA LYS A 11 16.72 -12.48 -4.22
C LYS A 11 16.35 -11.41 -3.20
N THR A 12 17.34 -10.80 -2.56
CA THR A 12 17.11 -9.75 -1.54
C THR A 12 16.47 -8.51 -2.14
N VAL A 13 16.90 -8.10 -3.34
CA VAL A 13 16.30 -6.96 -4.06
C VAL A 13 14.83 -7.27 -4.35
N ILE A 14 14.53 -8.42 -4.96
CA ILE A 14 13.16 -8.82 -5.27
C ILE A 14 12.30 -8.90 -4.00
N ALA A 15 12.81 -9.50 -2.92
CA ALA A 15 12.11 -9.58 -1.64
C ALA A 15 11.79 -8.18 -1.07
N SER A 16 12.74 -7.24 -1.18
CA SER A 16 12.53 -5.86 -0.74
C SER A 16 11.44 -5.15 -1.56
N PHE A 17 11.44 -5.33 -2.88
CA PHE A 17 10.40 -4.79 -3.75
C PHE A 17 9.02 -5.37 -3.43
N LEU A 18 8.93 -6.69 -3.21
CA LEU A 18 7.68 -7.35 -2.84
C LEU A 18 7.19 -6.89 -1.47
N ALA A 19 8.08 -6.69 -0.50
CA ALA A 19 7.73 -6.16 0.81
C ALA A 19 7.14 -4.75 0.71
N LEU A 20 7.77 -3.86 -0.07
CA LEU A 20 7.26 -2.50 -0.30
C LEU A 20 5.90 -2.53 -1.02
N LEU A 21 5.74 -3.40 -2.02
CA LEU A 21 4.47 -3.56 -2.73
C LEU A 21 3.35 -4.07 -1.80
N ALA A 22 3.66 -5.02 -0.91
CA ALA A 22 2.71 -5.53 0.08
C ALA A 22 2.28 -4.44 1.06
N VAL A 23 3.21 -3.62 1.56
CA VAL A 23 2.90 -2.47 2.42
C VAL A 23 2.00 -1.47 1.69
N LEU A 24 2.31 -1.16 0.43
CA LEU A 24 1.50 -0.26 -0.38
C LEU A 24 0.09 -0.82 -0.61
N GLY A 25 -0.03 -2.10 -0.94
CA GLY A 25 -1.31 -2.78 -1.10
C GLY A 25 -2.14 -2.80 0.19
N LEU A 26 -1.52 -3.07 1.33
CA LEU A 26 -2.16 -3.01 2.64
C LEU A 26 -2.63 -1.59 2.97
N THR A 27 -1.81 -0.58 2.67
CA THR A 27 -2.15 0.83 2.88
C THR A 27 -3.31 1.25 1.98
N ALA A 28 -3.32 0.84 0.72
CA ALA A 28 -4.42 1.11 -0.20
C ALA A 28 -5.71 0.40 0.23
N TYR A 29 -5.62 -0.86 0.65
CA TYR A 29 -6.75 -1.61 1.20
C TYR A 29 -7.30 -0.94 2.47
N ALA A 30 -6.43 -0.56 3.41
CA ALA A 30 -6.83 0.17 4.60
C ALA A 30 -7.49 1.51 4.23
N SER A 31 -6.92 2.25 3.29
CA SER A 31 -7.47 3.51 2.78
C SER A 31 -8.86 3.32 2.19
N LEU A 32 -9.08 2.31 1.33
CA LEU A 32 -10.38 2.02 0.73
C LEU A 32 -11.43 1.58 1.75
N ASN A 33 -11.04 0.82 2.79
CA ASN A 33 -11.98 0.36 3.81
C ASN A 33 -12.19 1.36 4.96
N HIS A 34 -11.28 2.33 5.15
CA HIS A 34 -11.50 3.51 6.00
C HIS A 34 -12.00 4.72 5.21
N ALA A 35 -12.16 4.63 3.90
CA ALA A 35 -12.76 5.65 3.05
C ALA A 35 -14.30 5.65 3.13
N GLU A 36 -14.87 5.37 4.31
CA GLU A 36 -16.05 6.13 4.69
C GLU A 36 -15.55 7.57 4.75
N ALA A 37 -16.06 8.42 3.85
CA ALA A 37 -15.75 9.85 3.85
C ALA A 37 -15.98 10.34 5.27
N ASN A 38 -14.89 10.54 6.03
CA ASN A 38 -14.96 10.88 7.43
C ASN A 38 -15.84 12.11 7.53
N ALA A 39 -17.08 11.94 8.01
CA ALA A 39 -18.09 12.98 7.98
C ALA A 39 -17.58 14.23 8.71
N ALA A 40 -16.77 14.03 9.77
CA ALA A 40 -16.11 15.12 10.48
C ALA A 40 -15.07 15.84 9.61
N MET A 41 -14.30 15.12 8.77
CA MET A 41 -13.34 15.73 7.85
C MET A 41 -14.03 16.44 6.68
N THR A 42 -15.11 15.87 6.13
CA THR A 42 -15.93 16.50 5.09
C THR A 42 -16.60 17.78 5.62
N THR A 43 -17.19 17.74 6.81
CA THR A 43 -17.77 18.93 7.47
C THR A 43 -16.71 19.96 7.84
N ALA A 44 -15.50 19.54 8.26
CA ALA A 44 -14.41 20.47 8.55
C ALA A 44 -13.86 21.16 7.28
N LEU A 45 -13.82 20.47 6.14
CA LEU A 45 -13.27 20.99 4.88
C LEU A 45 -14.29 21.78 4.05
N PHE A 46 -15.55 21.35 4.02
CA PHE A 46 -16.59 21.92 3.16
C PHE A 46 -17.70 22.64 3.92
N GLY A 47 -17.63 22.66 5.26
CA GLY A 47 -18.67 23.23 6.12
C GLY A 47 -19.94 22.37 6.15
N THR A 48 -20.87 22.74 7.05
CA THR A 48 -22.21 22.17 7.05
C THR A 48 -22.98 22.76 5.88
N GLN A 49 -23.31 21.95 4.87
CA GLN A 49 -24.22 22.37 3.80
C GLN A 49 -25.65 22.37 4.37
N ASN A 50 -26.14 23.56 4.74
CA ASN A 50 -27.54 23.85 5.03
C ASN A 50 -28.25 24.34 3.76
#